data_AF-A0A3L7VWB3-F1
#
_entry.id   AF-A0A3L7VWB3-F1
#
_cell.length_a   1.000
_cell.length_b   1.000
_cell.length_c   1.000
_cell.angle_alpha   90.00
_cell.angle_beta   90.00
_cell.angle_gamma   90.00
#
_symmetry.space_group_name_H-M   'P 1'
#
loop_
_entity.id
_entity.type
_entity.pdbx_description
1 polymer ?
#
loop_
_entity_poly.entity_id
_entity_poly.type
_entity_poly.pdbx_seq_one_letter_code
_entity_poly.pdbx_strand_id
1 'polypeptide(L)'
;MKRPRIALIRWCLFLLPGFGLPSIGFGQTDQSATDFAHDIVPILQQHCVGCHGGREAKGSFSMNTRELLVDSGNVQPGKPDESKLIELILASDKEIQMPPEDQERLTAPEVATLKKWIADGVPWDDGFSFAPVAWEPPLKPRRPDLPPIVDGRENPIDRILDADLAAHQVARPQRIDDAVFLRRVSLDLVGLLPEPEILAEFLADTAADKRNTVVRRLLDNRISYADHWLTFFNDLLRNDYSGTGFITGGRQQVSGWLYEALL
;
A
#
# COMPACT_ATOMS: atom_id res chain seq x y z
N MET A 1 32.54 4.48 86.15
CA MET A 1 33.13 3.25 85.57
C MET A 1 33.81 3.61 84.25
N LYS A 2 34.81 2.81 83.85
CA LYS A 2 36.08 3.18 83.19
C LYS A 2 35.98 3.68 81.72
N ARG A 3 36.83 4.67 81.38
CA ARG A 3 37.13 5.16 80.00
C ARG A 3 37.88 4.08 79.19
N PRO A 4 37.66 3.93 77.87
CA PRO A 4 38.56 3.17 77.02
C PRO A 4 39.61 4.08 76.34
N ARG A 5 40.76 3.45 76.06
CA ARG A 5 42.05 4.04 75.68
C ARG A 5 42.17 4.21 74.16
N ILE A 6 42.85 5.27 73.76
CA ILE A 6 43.37 5.52 72.41
C ILE A 6 44.56 4.57 72.16
N ALA A 7 44.60 3.91 71.01
CA ALA A 7 45.77 3.18 70.52
C ALA A 7 46.16 3.69 69.13
N LEU A 8 47.37 4.24 69.03
CA LEU A 8 48.05 4.60 67.80
C LEU A 8 48.44 3.34 67.02
N ILE A 9 48.17 3.31 65.72
CA ILE A 9 48.69 2.27 64.81
C ILE A 9 49.63 2.91 63.80
N ARG A 10 50.87 2.41 63.85
CA ARG A 10 52.04 2.73 63.03
C ARG A 10 51.81 2.39 61.54
N TRP A 11 52.29 3.28 60.68
CA TRP A 11 52.53 3.00 59.26
C TRP A 11 53.63 1.95 59.07
N CYS A 12 53.33 0.90 58.30
CA CYS A 12 54.31 0.03 57.67
C CYS A 12 54.27 0.27 56.16
N LEU A 13 55.37 0.80 55.63
CA LEU A 13 55.62 0.96 54.19
C LEU A 13 55.96 -0.43 53.62
N PHE A 14 55.09 -0.99 52.77
CA PHE A 14 55.40 -2.19 52.00
C PHE A 14 55.67 -1.82 50.54
N LEU A 15 56.90 -2.10 50.09
CA LEU A 15 57.30 -2.12 48.69
C LEU A 15 56.54 -3.23 47.96
N LEU A 16 55.73 -2.88 46.96
CA LEU A 16 55.07 -3.82 46.05
C LEU A 16 55.91 -4.03 44.78
N PRO A 17 56.04 -5.26 44.27
CA PRO A 17 56.70 -5.57 43.01
C PRO A 17 55.79 -5.26 41.82
N GLY A 18 56.40 -4.79 40.72
CA GLY A 18 55.71 -4.36 39.51
C GLY A 18 54.91 -5.47 38.84
N PHE A 19 53.62 -5.21 38.65
CA PHE A 19 52.73 -5.99 37.79
C PHE A 19 52.59 -5.29 36.44
N GLY A 20 52.92 -6.01 35.36
CA GLY A 20 52.72 -5.55 33.99
C GLY A 20 51.23 -5.32 33.70
N LEU A 21 50.92 -4.15 33.14
CA LEU A 21 49.57 -3.79 32.70
C LEU A 21 49.18 -4.66 31.50
N PRO A 22 48.00 -5.31 31.51
CA PRO A 22 47.47 -5.95 30.32
C PRO A 22 47.00 -4.87 29.35
N SER A 23 47.44 -4.94 28.10
CA SER A 23 46.91 -4.11 27.03
C SER A 23 45.44 -4.44 26.83
N ILE A 24 44.57 -3.52 27.25
CA ILE A 24 43.14 -3.55 26.93
C ILE A 24 43.04 -3.30 25.42
N GLY A 25 42.76 -4.35 24.66
CA GLY A 25 42.31 -4.21 23.29
C GLY A 25 40.96 -3.50 23.31
N PHE A 26 40.92 -2.29 22.74
CA PHE A 26 39.65 -1.67 22.39
C PHE A 26 38.98 -2.55 21.32
N GLY A 27 37.96 -3.29 21.73
CA GLY A 27 37.03 -3.91 20.79
C GLY A 27 36.44 -2.80 19.93
N GLN A 28 36.58 -2.94 18.62
CA GLN A 28 35.89 -2.08 17.67
C GLN A 28 34.39 -2.25 17.91
N THR A 29 33.75 -1.20 18.39
CA THR A 29 32.29 -1.09 18.38
C THR A 29 31.82 -1.22 16.94
N ASP A 30 30.88 -2.14 16.72
CA ASP A 30 30.14 -2.32 15.47
C ASP A 30 29.81 -0.96 14.83
N GLN A 31 30.04 -0.85 13.53
CA GLN A 31 29.64 0.32 12.75
C GLN A 31 28.15 0.56 13.00
N SER A 32 27.82 1.71 13.61
CA SER A 32 26.43 2.08 13.87
C SER A 32 25.64 2.05 12.56
N ALA A 33 24.43 1.48 12.65
CA ALA A 33 23.43 1.57 11.61
C ALA A 33 23.19 3.05 11.25
N THR A 34 22.99 3.33 9.96
CA THR A 34 22.77 4.69 9.47
C THR A 34 21.50 5.29 10.09
N ASP A 35 21.59 6.49 10.68
CA ASP A 35 20.43 7.19 11.27
C ASP A 35 19.65 7.88 10.15
N PHE A 36 18.48 7.35 9.81
CA PHE A 36 17.68 7.89 8.71
C PHE A 36 17.31 9.37 8.92
N ALA A 37 16.86 9.75 10.11
CA ALA A 37 16.37 11.09 10.39
C ALA A 37 17.48 12.14 10.38
N HIS A 38 18.68 11.81 10.85
CA HIS A 38 19.78 12.77 10.98
C HIS A 38 20.80 12.69 9.84
N ASP A 39 21.05 11.51 9.28
CA ASP A 39 22.08 11.33 8.25
C ASP A 39 21.50 11.40 6.83
N ILE A 40 20.26 10.95 6.62
CA ILE A 40 19.68 10.75 5.27
C ILE A 40 18.66 11.81 4.90
N VAL A 41 17.71 12.08 5.80
CA VAL A 41 16.66 13.08 5.55
C VAL A 41 17.22 14.43 5.13
N PRO A 42 18.28 15.00 5.76
CA PRO A 42 18.84 16.28 5.32
C PRO A 42 19.38 16.25 3.89
N ILE A 43 20.08 15.17 3.51
CA ILE A 43 20.65 15.01 2.16
C ILE A 43 19.53 14.93 1.11
N LEU A 44 18.53 14.08 1.34
CA LEU A 44 17.41 13.92 0.41
C LEU A 44 16.57 15.20 0.33
N GLN A 45 16.34 15.87 1.46
CA GLN A 45 15.59 17.13 1.51
C GLN A 45 16.27 18.23 0.71
N GLN A 46 17.59 18.35 0.81
CA GLN A 46 18.38 19.38 0.13
C GLN A 46 18.49 19.11 -1.38
N HIS A 47 18.79 17.88 -1.77
CA HIS A 47 19.19 17.58 -3.15
C HIS A 47 18.10 16.94 -4.02
N CYS A 48 17.06 16.36 -3.42
CA CYS A 48 16.15 15.47 -4.18
C CYS A 48 14.68 15.86 -4.06
N VAL A 49 14.20 16.15 -2.85
CA VAL A 49 12.77 16.35 -2.54
C VAL A 49 12.17 17.53 -3.31
N GLY A 50 12.95 18.53 -3.66
CA GLY A 50 12.47 19.69 -4.45
C GLY A 50 11.88 19.30 -5.82
N CYS A 51 12.35 18.21 -6.44
CA CYS A 51 11.84 17.72 -7.73
C CYS A 51 11.19 16.33 -7.64
N HIS A 52 11.59 15.48 -6.68
CA HIS A 52 11.12 14.10 -6.55
C HIS A 52 10.24 13.86 -5.31
N GLY A 53 9.92 14.91 -4.55
CA GLY A 53 8.99 14.88 -3.43
C GLY A 53 7.68 15.63 -3.72
N GLY A 54 6.76 15.59 -2.77
CA GLY A 54 5.48 16.29 -2.85
C GLY A 54 4.51 15.69 -3.87
N ARG A 55 3.55 16.50 -4.33
CA ARG A 55 2.45 16.05 -5.20
C ARG A 55 2.79 15.99 -6.70
N GLU A 56 3.87 16.64 -7.12
CA GLU A 56 4.27 16.76 -8.53
C GLU A 56 5.69 16.25 -8.75
N ALA A 57 6.00 15.08 -8.18
CA ALA A 57 7.30 14.45 -8.35
C ALA A 57 7.58 14.17 -9.84
N LYS A 58 8.75 14.60 -10.31
CA LYS A 58 9.17 14.50 -11.71
C LYS A 58 9.75 13.11 -12.03
N GLY A 59 9.69 12.74 -13.32
CA GLY A 59 10.39 11.57 -13.84
C GLY A 59 9.81 10.22 -13.40
N SER A 60 8.51 10.17 -13.08
CA SER A 60 7.83 8.96 -12.57
C SER A 60 8.52 8.33 -11.36
N PHE A 61 9.28 9.14 -10.61
CA PHE A 61 10.07 8.71 -9.46
C PHE A 61 9.69 9.58 -8.27
N SER A 62 9.20 8.95 -7.20
CA SER A 62 8.81 9.62 -5.97
C SER A 62 9.65 9.14 -4.80
N MET A 63 10.18 10.09 -4.05
CA MET A 63 10.89 9.84 -2.80
C MET A 63 9.98 9.96 -1.57
N ASN A 64 8.67 10.15 -1.74
CA ASN A 64 7.78 10.48 -0.62
C ASN A 64 7.77 9.41 0.47
N THR A 65 7.69 8.12 0.11
CA THR A 65 7.77 7.03 1.08
C THR A 65 8.81 6.00 0.64
N ARG A 66 9.22 5.14 1.57
CA ARG A 66 10.14 4.03 1.29
C ARG A 66 9.62 3.12 0.18
N GLU A 67 8.34 2.79 0.21
CA GLU A 67 7.69 1.92 -0.77
C GLU A 67 7.79 2.52 -2.16
N LEU A 68 7.41 3.80 -2.34
CA LEU A 68 7.49 4.47 -3.64
C LEU A 68 8.93 4.56 -4.17
N LEU A 69 9.89 4.80 -3.28
CA LEU A 69 11.31 4.87 -3.63
C LEU A 69 11.81 3.51 -4.17
N VAL A 70 11.51 2.42 -3.45
CA VAL A 70 11.96 1.06 -3.77
C VAL A 70 11.19 0.47 -4.96
N ASP A 71 9.86 0.61 -4.99
CA ASP A 71 8.99 0.06 -6.04
C ASP A 71 9.24 0.72 -7.41
N SER A 72 9.84 1.91 -7.42
CA SER A 72 10.28 2.55 -8.67
C SER A 72 11.35 1.76 -9.43
N GLY A 73 12.05 0.83 -8.76
CA GLY A 73 13.19 0.09 -9.30
C GLY A 73 14.49 0.90 -9.43
N ASN A 74 14.48 2.19 -9.07
CA ASN A 74 15.68 3.05 -9.14
C ASN A 74 16.60 2.92 -7.92
N VAL A 75 16.09 2.34 -6.83
CA VAL A 75 16.85 2.05 -5.60
C VAL A 75 16.70 0.56 -5.30
N GLN A 76 17.82 -0.14 -5.22
CA GLN A 76 17.89 -1.57 -4.94
C GLN A 76 18.43 -1.79 -3.52
N PRO A 77 17.57 -2.10 -2.53
CA PRO A 77 18.01 -2.34 -1.16
C PRO A 77 19.10 -3.41 -1.07
N GLY A 78 20.17 -3.12 -0.32
CA GLY A 78 21.37 -3.95 -0.18
C GLY A 78 22.35 -3.84 -1.35
N LYS A 79 22.02 -3.10 -2.41
CA LYS A 79 22.79 -3.07 -3.66
C LYS A 79 23.01 -1.64 -4.18
N PRO A 80 23.89 -0.86 -3.52
CA PRO A 80 24.13 0.54 -3.91
C PRO A 80 24.64 0.68 -5.34
N ASP A 81 25.51 -0.21 -5.82
CA ASP A 81 26.10 -0.11 -7.16
C ASP A 81 25.16 -0.60 -8.29
N GLU A 82 24.07 -1.32 -7.96
CA GLU A 82 23.00 -1.66 -8.91
C GLU A 82 21.85 -0.62 -8.88
N SER A 83 21.93 0.39 -8.01
CA SER A 83 20.89 1.41 -7.85
C SER A 83 21.07 2.56 -8.82
N LYS A 84 20.08 2.78 -9.69
CA LYS A 84 20.06 3.90 -10.65
C LYS A 84 20.22 5.26 -9.98
N LEU A 85 19.71 5.42 -8.76
CA LEU A 85 19.91 6.64 -7.96
C LEU A 85 21.40 7.01 -7.83
N ILE A 86 22.25 6.04 -7.47
CA ILE A 86 23.69 6.27 -7.30
C ILE A 86 24.36 6.52 -8.65
N GLU A 87 23.95 5.79 -9.68
CA GLU A 87 24.45 5.99 -11.05
C GLU A 87 24.21 7.42 -11.54
N LEU A 88 22.99 7.95 -11.36
CA LEU A 88 22.62 9.31 -11.79
C LEU A 88 23.32 10.39 -10.95
N ILE A 89 23.55 10.15 -9.66
CA ILE A 89 24.31 11.06 -8.79
C ILE A 89 25.78 11.20 -9.24
N LEU A 90 26.35 10.10 -9.70
CA LEU A 90 27.75 10.02 -10.15
C LEU A 90 27.92 10.27 -11.66
N ALA A 91 26.83 10.47 -12.40
CA ALA A 91 26.90 10.70 -13.84
C ALA A 91 27.69 11.97 -14.16
N SER A 92 28.45 11.91 -15.25
CA SER A 92 29.21 13.05 -15.80
C SER A 92 28.45 13.75 -16.92
N ASP A 93 27.45 13.09 -17.51
CA ASP A 93 26.60 13.65 -18.55
C ASP A 93 25.55 14.58 -17.91
N LYS A 94 25.61 15.85 -18.31
CA LYS A 94 24.80 16.92 -17.72
C LYS A 94 23.31 16.79 -18.00
N GLU A 95 22.93 16.07 -19.06
CA GLU A 95 21.52 15.86 -19.42
C GLU A 95 20.82 14.85 -18.51
N ILE A 96 21.57 13.93 -17.91
CA ILE A 96 21.02 12.85 -17.09
C ILE A 96 21.48 12.91 -15.62
N GLN A 97 22.52 13.69 -15.30
CA GLN A 97 23.00 13.79 -13.94
C GLN A 97 21.93 14.33 -12.99
N MET A 98 21.96 13.83 -11.76
CA MET A 98 21.12 14.31 -10.68
C MET A 98 21.99 14.74 -9.49
N PRO A 99 21.73 15.88 -8.83
CA PRO A 99 20.79 16.92 -9.21
C PRO A 99 21.14 17.57 -10.57
N PRO A 100 20.19 18.21 -11.26
CA PRO A 100 20.43 18.91 -12.52
C PRO A 100 21.51 20.01 -12.40
N GLU A 101 22.06 20.47 -13.53
CA GLU A 101 23.20 21.41 -13.55
C GLU A 101 22.95 22.72 -12.79
N ASP A 102 21.70 23.17 -12.68
CA ASP A 102 21.31 24.38 -11.93
C ASP A 102 21.21 24.17 -10.41
N GLN A 103 21.43 22.95 -9.91
CA GLN A 103 21.31 22.58 -8.51
C GLN A 103 22.65 22.17 -7.89
N GLU A 104 22.77 22.35 -6.57
CA GLU A 104 23.98 21.98 -5.83
C GLU A 104 24.20 20.47 -5.83
N ARG A 105 25.42 20.03 -6.18
CA ARG A 105 25.81 18.62 -6.19
C ARG A 105 26.10 18.11 -4.79
N LEU A 106 25.86 16.81 -4.60
CA LEU A 106 26.27 16.11 -3.40
C LEU A 106 27.81 16.07 -3.30
N THR A 107 28.29 16.24 -2.09
CA THR A 107 29.69 16.06 -1.70
C THR A 107 30.04 14.57 -1.62
N ALA A 108 31.33 14.23 -1.73
CA ALA A 108 31.78 12.85 -1.63
C ALA A 108 31.35 12.14 -0.32
N PRO A 109 31.36 12.79 0.86
CA PRO A 109 30.81 12.22 2.09
C PRO A 109 29.31 11.93 2.00
N GLU A 110 28.50 12.82 1.43
CA GLU A 110 27.04 12.60 1.30
C GLU A 110 26.73 11.44 0.37
N VAL A 111 27.47 11.30 -0.74
CA VAL A 111 27.34 10.15 -1.63
C VAL A 111 27.72 8.86 -0.90
N ALA A 112 28.77 8.87 -0.07
CA ALA A 112 29.16 7.71 0.73
C ALA A 112 28.08 7.33 1.75
N THR A 113 27.46 8.32 2.41
CA THR A 113 26.33 8.13 3.33
C THR A 113 25.13 7.49 2.62
N LEU A 114 24.75 7.97 1.43
CA LEU A 114 23.66 7.38 0.66
C LEU A 114 23.97 5.95 0.19
N LYS A 115 25.20 5.68 -0.26
CA LYS A 115 25.62 4.31 -0.62
C LYS A 115 25.52 3.37 0.58
N LYS A 116 25.97 3.79 1.76
CA LYS A 116 25.85 3.00 2.98
C LYS A 116 24.39 2.75 3.34
N TRP A 117 23.54 3.76 3.30
CA TRP A 117 22.11 3.63 3.58
C TRP A 117 21.40 2.64 2.65
N ILE A 118 21.73 2.64 1.35
CA ILE A 118 21.21 1.64 0.42
C ILE A 118 21.75 0.25 0.77
N ALA A 119 23.05 0.13 1.10
CA ALA A 119 23.65 -1.14 1.53
C ALA A 119 23.00 -1.70 2.80
N ASP A 120 22.61 -0.83 3.73
CA ASP A 120 21.90 -1.17 4.97
C ASP A 120 20.41 -1.57 4.73
N GLY A 121 19.96 -1.58 3.47
CA GLY A 121 18.61 -2.00 3.11
C GLY A 121 17.57 -0.87 3.11
N VAL A 122 18.02 0.38 3.04
CA VAL A 122 17.17 1.58 3.01
C VAL A 122 16.31 1.64 4.29
N PRO A 123 16.91 1.66 5.49
CA PRO A 123 16.16 1.87 6.73
C PRO A 123 15.40 3.21 6.68
N TRP A 124 14.17 3.20 7.16
CA TRP A 124 13.24 4.34 7.08
C TRP A 124 12.37 4.36 8.34
N ASP A 125 12.03 5.55 8.81
CA ASP A 125 11.20 5.72 10.00
C ASP A 125 9.72 5.47 9.67
N ASP A 126 9.05 4.62 10.45
CA ASP A 126 7.66 4.26 10.23
C ASP A 126 6.75 5.49 10.14
N GLY A 127 6.00 5.59 9.04
CA GLY A 127 5.06 6.68 8.78
C GLY A 127 5.70 8.00 8.34
N PHE A 128 7.03 8.09 8.20
CA PHE A 128 7.68 9.28 7.65
C PHE A 128 7.38 9.43 6.16
N SER A 129 7.05 10.65 5.74
CA SER A 129 6.85 11.01 4.34
C SER A 129 7.39 12.41 4.04
N PHE A 130 8.04 12.56 2.87
CA PHE A 130 8.44 13.87 2.35
C PHE A 130 7.28 14.64 1.70
N ALA A 131 6.15 13.97 1.44
CA ALA A 131 4.93 14.67 1.09
C ALA A 131 4.32 15.31 2.34
N PRO A 132 3.73 16.50 2.25
CA PRO A 132 2.78 16.96 3.26
C PRO A 132 1.77 15.84 3.47
N VAL A 133 1.41 15.55 4.73
CA VAL A 133 0.38 14.55 5.05
C VAL A 133 -0.84 14.88 4.21
N ALA A 134 -1.04 14.11 3.13
CA ALA A 134 -2.19 14.30 2.27
C ALA A 134 -3.38 13.96 3.15
N TRP A 135 -4.33 14.88 3.27
CA TRP A 135 -5.60 14.57 3.91
C TRP A 135 -6.19 13.35 3.20
N GLU A 136 -6.24 12.22 3.89
CA GLU A 136 -6.83 11.01 3.34
C GLU A 136 -8.35 11.12 3.50
N PRO A 137 -9.12 11.16 2.39
CA PRO A 137 -10.56 11.12 2.49
C PRO A 137 -10.99 9.82 3.21
N PRO A 138 -12.01 9.86 4.08
CA PRO A 138 -12.54 8.67 4.76
C PRO A 138 -13.23 7.66 3.81
N LEU A 139 -13.04 7.83 2.50
CA LEU A 139 -13.58 7.01 1.42
C LEU A 139 -12.55 6.03 0.85
N LYS A 140 -11.32 5.96 1.42
CA LYS A 140 -10.34 4.95 1.02
C LYS A 140 -10.94 3.55 1.19
N PRO A 141 -10.81 2.65 0.20
CA PRO A 141 -11.24 1.27 0.36
C PRO A 141 -10.55 0.67 1.59
N ARG A 142 -11.37 0.25 2.55
CA ARG A 142 -10.91 -0.41 3.78
C ARG A 142 -11.43 -1.84 3.79
N ARG A 143 -10.63 -2.76 4.33
CA ARG A 143 -11.12 -4.12 4.63
C ARG A 143 -11.88 -4.05 5.96
N PRO A 144 -13.21 -4.23 5.98
CA PRO A 144 -13.93 -4.25 7.23
C PRO A 144 -13.60 -5.53 8.01
N ASP A 145 -13.51 -5.41 9.33
CA ASP A 145 -13.49 -6.58 10.21
C ASP A 145 -14.86 -7.26 10.14
N LEU A 146 -14.87 -8.53 9.75
CA LEU A 146 -16.12 -9.27 9.56
C LEU A 146 -16.60 -9.84 10.90
N PRO A 147 -17.88 -9.66 11.27
CA PRO A 147 -18.49 -10.32 12.43
C PRO A 147 -18.31 -11.84 12.40
N PRO A 148 -18.37 -12.57 13.54
CA PRO A 148 -18.18 -14.02 13.55
C PRO A 148 -19.21 -14.77 12.67
N ILE A 149 -18.87 -15.99 12.26
CA ILE A 149 -19.80 -16.87 11.56
C ILE A 149 -20.88 -17.31 12.54
N VAL A 150 -22.15 -17.19 12.12
CA VAL A 150 -23.32 -17.65 12.86
C VAL A 150 -24.08 -18.64 11.97
N ASP A 151 -24.51 -19.76 12.53
CA ASP A 151 -25.29 -20.80 11.83
C ASP A 151 -24.67 -21.30 10.51
N GLY A 152 -23.33 -21.34 10.44
CA GLY A 152 -22.61 -21.80 9.24
C GLY A 152 -22.66 -20.85 8.04
N ARG A 153 -23.12 -19.60 8.22
CA ARG A 153 -23.14 -18.60 7.13
C ARG A 153 -21.78 -17.93 6.97
N GLU A 154 -20.99 -18.45 6.04
CA GLU A 154 -19.62 -17.97 5.79
C GLU A 154 -19.54 -16.74 4.89
N ASN A 155 -20.61 -16.43 4.13
CA ASN A 155 -20.63 -15.31 3.19
C ASN A 155 -20.41 -13.98 3.94
N PRO A 156 -19.45 -13.12 3.51
CA PRO A 156 -19.16 -11.85 4.19
C PRO A 156 -20.36 -10.91 4.33
N ILE A 157 -21.23 -10.85 3.32
CA ILE A 157 -22.42 -9.99 3.33
C ILE A 157 -23.40 -10.50 4.39
N ASP A 158 -23.61 -11.80 4.46
CA ASP A 158 -24.49 -12.41 5.47
C ASP A 158 -23.99 -12.14 6.88
N ARG A 159 -22.69 -12.22 7.13
CA ARG A 159 -22.08 -11.93 8.44
C ARG A 159 -22.31 -10.48 8.88
N ILE A 160 -22.20 -9.54 7.93
CA ILE A 160 -22.46 -8.12 8.18
C ILE A 160 -23.95 -7.91 8.48
N LEU A 161 -24.84 -8.47 7.66
CA LEU A 161 -26.28 -8.31 7.81
C LEU A 161 -26.81 -8.98 9.09
N ASP A 162 -26.33 -10.18 9.42
CA ASP A 162 -26.75 -10.90 10.62
C ASP A 162 -26.40 -10.14 11.90
N ALA A 163 -25.20 -9.55 11.96
CA ALA A 163 -24.80 -8.72 13.08
C ALA A 163 -25.67 -7.46 13.20
N ASP A 164 -25.96 -6.79 12.08
CA ASP A 164 -26.81 -5.61 12.04
C ASP A 164 -28.26 -5.92 12.45
N LEU A 165 -28.84 -6.98 11.91
CA LEU A 165 -30.19 -7.43 12.27
C LEU A 165 -30.30 -7.81 13.74
N ALA A 166 -29.29 -8.51 14.29
CA ALA A 166 -29.25 -8.86 15.70
C ALA A 166 -29.15 -7.62 16.60
N ALA A 167 -28.31 -6.64 16.23
CA ALA A 167 -28.17 -5.38 16.95
C ALA A 167 -29.48 -4.58 16.99
N HIS A 168 -30.27 -4.63 15.90
CA HIS A 168 -31.56 -3.96 15.79
C HIS A 168 -32.76 -4.82 16.19
N GLN A 169 -32.54 -6.04 16.71
CA GLN A 169 -33.58 -6.98 17.12
C GLN A 169 -34.58 -7.32 15.99
N VAL A 170 -34.12 -7.30 14.74
CA VAL A 170 -34.91 -7.63 13.57
C VAL A 170 -34.72 -9.10 13.22
N ALA A 171 -35.82 -9.82 13.03
CA ALA A 171 -35.76 -11.21 12.61
C ALA A 171 -35.17 -11.34 11.20
N ARG A 172 -34.37 -12.37 10.99
CA ARG A 172 -33.81 -12.67 9.66
C ARG A 172 -34.93 -12.95 8.65
N PRO A 173 -34.85 -12.39 7.42
CA PRO A 173 -35.81 -12.69 6.39
C PRO A 173 -35.68 -14.15 5.94
N GLN A 174 -36.82 -14.76 5.59
CA GLN A 174 -36.82 -16.11 5.02
C GLN A 174 -36.19 -16.11 3.63
N ARG A 175 -35.54 -17.23 3.29
CA ARG A 175 -35.00 -17.43 1.94
C ARG A 175 -36.16 -17.46 0.94
N ILE A 176 -36.03 -16.66 -0.11
CA ILE A 176 -36.98 -16.64 -1.22
C ILE A 176 -37.01 -17.99 -1.96
N ASP A 177 -38.16 -18.32 -2.54
CA ASP A 177 -38.32 -19.49 -3.41
C ASP A 177 -37.51 -19.36 -4.71
N ASP A 178 -37.41 -20.47 -5.43
CA ASP A 178 -36.59 -20.59 -6.63
C ASP A 178 -37.15 -19.78 -7.82
N ALA A 179 -38.47 -19.68 -7.97
CA ALA A 179 -39.07 -18.92 -9.07
C ALA A 179 -38.81 -17.41 -8.90
N VAL A 180 -39.01 -16.89 -7.69
CA VAL A 180 -38.72 -15.50 -7.34
C VAL A 180 -37.22 -15.22 -7.43
N PHE A 181 -36.38 -16.16 -6.99
CA PHE A 181 -34.93 -16.05 -7.13
C PHE A 181 -34.51 -15.92 -8.60
N LEU A 182 -34.93 -16.84 -9.46
CA LEU A 182 -34.55 -16.83 -10.87
C LEU A 182 -35.00 -15.55 -11.55
N ARG A 183 -36.25 -15.12 -11.31
CA ARG A 183 -36.77 -13.87 -11.85
C ARG A 183 -35.91 -12.67 -11.47
N ARG A 184 -35.55 -12.54 -10.19
CA ARG A 184 -34.76 -11.40 -9.70
C ARG A 184 -33.36 -11.40 -10.27
N VAL A 185 -32.67 -12.54 -10.18
CA VAL A 185 -31.28 -12.63 -10.62
C VAL A 185 -31.13 -12.44 -12.14
N SER A 186 -32.09 -12.88 -12.95
CA SER A 186 -32.09 -12.61 -14.40
C SER A 186 -32.28 -11.13 -14.70
N LEU A 187 -33.21 -10.45 -14.02
CA LEU A 187 -33.39 -9.00 -14.18
C LEU A 187 -32.18 -8.21 -13.71
N ASP A 188 -31.57 -8.60 -12.59
CA ASP A 188 -30.44 -7.89 -11.99
C ASP A 188 -29.14 -8.07 -12.79
N LEU A 189 -28.91 -9.25 -13.37
CA LEU A 189 -27.66 -9.53 -14.08
C LEU A 189 -27.71 -9.20 -15.57
N VAL A 190 -28.84 -9.47 -16.24
CA VAL A 190 -28.95 -9.34 -17.71
C VAL A 190 -30.18 -8.55 -18.15
N GLY A 191 -30.95 -7.96 -17.23
CA GLY A 191 -32.07 -7.08 -17.56
C GLY A 191 -33.31 -7.74 -18.17
N LEU A 192 -33.32 -9.07 -18.30
CA LEU A 192 -34.37 -9.82 -18.98
C LEU A 192 -34.98 -10.86 -18.05
N LEU A 193 -36.26 -11.19 -18.29
CA LEU A 193 -36.91 -12.30 -17.63
C LEU A 193 -36.40 -13.64 -18.19
N PRO A 194 -36.33 -14.71 -17.39
CA PRO A 194 -36.04 -16.04 -17.91
C PRO A 194 -37.16 -16.49 -18.86
N GLU A 195 -36.80 -17.24 -19.89
CA GLU A 195 -37.80 -17.92 -20.74
C GLU A 195 -38.60 -18.94 -19.91
N PRO A 196 -39.89 -19.17 -20.22
CA PRO A 196 -40.73 -20.14 -19.51
C PRO A 196 -40.11 -21.53 -19.40
N GLU A 197 -39.42 -21.98 -20.45
CA GLU A 197 -38.76 -23.28 -20.54
C GLU A 197 -37.57 -23.35 -19.55
N ILE A 198 -36.74 -22.30 -19.50
CA ILE A 198 -35.62 -22.21 -18.55
C ILE A 198 -36.13 -22.20 -17.11
N LEU A 199 -37.24 -21.51 -16.83
CA LEU A 199 -37.87 -21.53 -15.51
C LEU A 199 -38.33 -22.94 -15.14
N ALA A 200 -39.00 -23.65 -16.05
CA ALA A 200 -39.48 -25.01 -15.81
C ALA A 200 -38.30 -25.98 -15.52
N GLU A 201 -37.22 -25.89 -16.30
CA GLU A 201 -35.99 -26.67 -16.08
C GLU A 201 -35.37 -26.37 -14.70
N PHE A 202 -35.24 -25.09 -14.34
CA PHE A 202 -34.66 -24.68 -13.07
C PHE A 202 -35.48 -25.12 -11.84
N LEU A 203 -36.81 -25.12 -11.97
CA LEU A 203 -37.70 -25.61 -10.92
C LEU A 203 -37.65 -27.14 -10.78
N ALA A 204 -37.41 -27.87 -11.88
CA ALA A 204 -37.24 -29.32 -11.86
C ALA A 204 -35.85 -29.77 -11.37
N ASP A 205 -34.84 -28.90 -11.47
CA ASP A 205 -33.49 -29.20 -10.99
C ASP A 205 -33.42 -29.31 -9.46
N THR A 206 -32.80 -30.39 -8.98
CA THR A 206 -32.63 -30.73 -7.57
C THR A 206 -31.17 -30.62 -7.10
N ALA A 207 -30.25 -30.22 -7.98
CA ALA A 207 -28.86 -30.02 -7.63
C ALA A 207 -28.71 -28.95 -6.53
N ALA A 208 -27.88 -29.24 -5.52
CA ALA A 208 -27.68 -28.36 -4.37
C ALA A 208 -27.09 -27.00 -4.76
N ASP A 209 -26.37 -26.92 -5.88
CA ASP A 209 -25.67 -25.74 -6.36
C ASP A 209 -26.35 -25.05 -7.55
N LYS A 210 -27.57 -25.47 -7.95
CA LYS A 210 -28.28 -24.95 -9.13
C LYS A 210 -28.37 -23.42 -9.21
N ARG A 211 -28.52 -22.75 -8.06
CA ARG A 211 -28.55 -21.27 -7.98
C ARG A 211 -27.22 -20.64 -8.37
N ASN A 212 -26.09 -21.24 -7.99
CA ASN A 212 -24.77 -20.76 -8.40
C ASN A 212 -24.53 -21.04 -9.88
N THR A 213 -24.98 -22.18 -10.36
CA THR A 213 -24.87 -22.56 -11.78
C THR A 213 -25.63 -21.60 -12.68
N VAL A 214 -26.87 -21.22 -12.32
CA VAL A 214 -27.63 -20.24 -13.13
C VAL A 214 -27.02 -18.83 -13.06
N VAL A 215 -26.48 -18.41 -11.91
CA VAL A 215 -25.75 -17.14 -11.79
C VAL A 215 -24.56 -17.11 -12.75
N ARG A 216 -23.74 -18.18 -12.76
CA ARG A 216 -22.60 -18.28 -13.69
C ARG A 216 -23.06 -18.24 -15.14
N ARG A 217 -24.09 -19.02 -15.51
CA ARG A 217 -24.66 -19.01 -16.86
C ARG A 217 -25.12 -17.61 -17.31
N LEU A 218 -25.72 -16.83 -16.40
CA LEU A 218 -26.17 -15.46 -16.71
C LEU A 218 -24.97 -14.50 -16.88
N LEU A 219 -23.95 -14.60 -16.02
CA LEU A 219 -22.72 -13.82 -16.13
C LEU A 219 -21.91 -14.19 -17.39
N ASP A 220 -21.94 -15.45 -17.79
CA ASP A 220 -21.28 -15.97 -19.00
C ASP A 220 -22.03 -15.57 -20.28
N ASN A 221 -23.27 -15.09 -20.19
CA ASN A 221 -23.97 -14.47 -21.31
C ASN A 221 -23.50 -13.02 -21.50
N ARG A 222 -22.25 -12.88 -21.95
CA ARG A 222 -21.53 -11.60 -21.99
C ARG A 222 -22.21 -10.54 -22.87
N ILE A 223 -22.96 -10.96 -23.91
CA ILE A 223 -23.73 -10.03 -24.75
C ILE A 223 -24.90 -9.42 -23.95
N SER A 224 -25.79 -10.25 -23.39
CA SER A 224 -26.93 -9.72 -22.64
C SER A 224 -26.50 -8.99 -21.36
N TYR A 225 -25.42 -9.44 -20.72
CA TYR A 225 -24.80 -8.74 -19.61
C TYR A 225 -24.29 -7.35 -20.03
N ALA A 226 -23.48 -7.28 -21.10
CA ALA A 226 -22.96 -6.01 -21.60
C ALA A 226 -24.10 -5.06 -21.99
N ASP A 227 -25.08 -5.53 -22.76
CA ASP A 227 -26.24 -4.72 -23.16
C ASP A 227 -27.00 -4.14 -21.95
N HIS A 228 -27.20 -4.93 -20.90
CA HIS A 228 -27.88 -4.50 -19.69
C HIS A 228 -27.10 -3.41 -18.92
N TRP A 229 -25.80 -3.64 -18.72
CA TRP A 229 -24.96 -2.76 -17.90
C TRP A 229 -24.43 -1.54 -18.65
N LEU A 230 -24.47 -1.56 -19.99
CA LEU A 230 -23.95 -0.49 -20.83
C LEU A 230 -24.63 0.85 -20.49
N THR A 231 -25.95 0.89 -20.35
CA THR A 231 -26.66 2.14 -20.01
C THR A 231 -26.23 2.68 -18.64
N PHE A 232 -26.16 1.81 -17.62
CA PHE A 232 -25.75 2.20 -16.28
C PHE A 232 -24.35 2.81 -16.27
N PHE A 233 -23.38 2.14 -16.90
CA PHE A 233 -22.00 2.63 -16.91
C PHE A 233 -21.79 3.84 -17.82
N ASN A 234 -22.52 3.96 -18.94
CA ASN A 234 -22.47 5.18 -19.74
C ASN A 234 -22.91 6.39 -18.92
N ASP A 235 -23.98 6.27 -18.12
CA ASP A 235 -24.45 7.35 -17.26
C ASP A 235 -23.48 7.64 -16.11
N LEU A 236 -23.03 6.59 -15.39
CA LEU A 236 -22.12 6.72 -14.26
C LEU A 236 -20.79 7.37 -14.65
N LEU A 237 -20.23 6.99 -15.80
CA LEU A 237 -18.98 7.54 -16.33
C LEU A 237 -19.19 8.88 -17.05
N ARG A 238 -20.44 9.37 -17.09
CA ARG A 238 -20.84 10.61 -17.78
C ARG A 238 -20.34 10.63 -19.22
N ASN A 239 -20.48 9.49 -19.90
CA ASN A 239 -20.08 9.35 -21.27
C ASN A 239 -20.94 10.28 -22.13
N ASP A 240 -20.27 11.09 -22.94
CA ASP A 240 -20.90 12.17 -23.69
C ASP A 240 -20.67 11.95 -25.18
N TYR A 241 -21.73 12.15 -25.96
CA TYR A 241 -21.75 11.89 -27.40
C TYR A 241 -21.37 13.15 -28.20
N SER A 242 -21.43 14.35 -27.59
CA SER A 242 -20.96 15.61 -28.18
C SER A 242 -20.96 16.76 -27.18
N GLY A 243 -19.82 17.45 -26.98
CA GLY A 243 -19.78 18.65 -26.15
C GLY A 243 -18.42 19.37 -26.14
N THR A 244 -18.46 20.72 -26.14
CA THR A 244 -17.26 21.58 -26.05
C THR A 244 -16.69 21.59 -24.63
N GLY A 245 -15.75 20.68 -24.37
CA GLY A 245 -14.83 20.82 -23.24
C GLY A 245 -13.82 21.91 -23.55
N PHE A 246 -14.20 23.19 -23.41
CA PHE A 246 -13.39 24.37 -23.76
C PHE A 246 -12.02 24.45 -23.05
N ILE A 247 -11.73 23.56 -22.07
CA ILE A 247 -10.50 23.56 -21.27
C ILE A 247 -9.66 22.27 -21.45
N THR A 248 -10.18 21.19 -22.06
CA THR A 248 -9.50 19.86 -22.06
C THR A 248 -9.34 19.19 -23.43
N GLY A 249 -9.64 19.87 -24.55
CA GLY A 249 -9.51 19.26 -25.89
C GLY A 249 -10.69 18.36 -26.29
N GLY A 250 -11.85 18.50 -25.65
CA GLY A 250 -13.08 17.76 -25.95
C GLY A 250 -13.28 16.51 -25.09
N ARG A 251 -14.51 15.98 -25.07
CA ARG A 251 -14.85 14.67 -24.48
C ARG A 251 -14.87 13.63 -25.59
N GLN A 252 -14.28 12.46 -25.36
CA GLN A 252 -14.32 11.34 -26.30
C GLN A 252 -15.36 10.31 -25.84
N GLN A 253 -16.13 9.78 -26.80
CA GLN A 253 -17.09 8.72 -26.54
C GLN A 253 -16.34 7.44 -26.15
N VAL A 254 -16.67 6.88 -24.99
CA VAL A 254 -16.07 5.61 -24.50
C VAL A 254 -16.97 4.40 -24.66
N SER A 255 -18.15 4.52 -25.27
CA SER A 255 -19.12 3.41 -25.37
C SER A 255 -18.55 2.16 -26.02
N GLY A 256 -17.73 2.30 -27.07
CA GLY A 256 -17.11 1.15 -27.75
C GLY A 256 -16.15 0.41 -26.82
N TRP A 257 -15.23 1.14 -26.18
CA TRP A 257 -14.35 0.57 -25.16
C TRP A 257 -15.12 -0.05 -23.99
N LEU A 258 -16.17 0.62 -23.51
CA LEU A 258 -16.99 0.16 -22.39
C LEU A 258 -17.72 -1.14 -22.74
N TYR A 259 -18.27 -1.25 -23.94
CA TYR A 259 -18.92 -2.47 -24.40
C TYR A 259 -17.92 -3.63 -24.48
N GLU A 260 -16.75 -3.41 -25.08
CA GLU A 260 -15.68 -4.42 -25.14
C GLU A 260 -15.13 -4.81 -23.76
N ALA A 261 -15.16 -3.90 -22.77
CA ALA A 261 -14.75 -4.19 -21.41
C ALA A 261 -15.77 -5.03 -20.61
N LEU A 262 -17.05 -4.98 -21.00
CA LEU A 262 -18.13 -5.78 -20.42
C LEU A 262 -18.28 -7.13 -21.14
N LEU A 263 -17.91 -7.19 -22.42
CA LEU A 263 -17.88 -8.39 -23.26
C LEU A 263 -16.87 -9.41 -22.85
#